data_AF-A0A0G8F974-F1
#
_entry.id   AF-A0A0G8F974-F1
#
_cell.length_a   1.000
_cell.length_b   1.000
_cell.length_c   1.000
_cell.angle_alpha   90.00
_cell.angle_beta   90.00
_cell.angle_gamma   90.00
#
_symmetry.space_group_name_H-M   'P 1'
#
loop_
_entity.id
_entity.type
_entity.pdbx_description
1 polymer ?
#
loop_
_entity_poly.entity_id
_entity_poly.type
_entity_poly.pdbx_seq_one_letter_code
_entity_poly.pdbx_strand_id
1 'polypeptide(L)'
;MSTSITRQKILEAASQIVQCKGVAKLTLEAVAKEAGISKGGLLYHFSTKEALIEGMILKGTEEYQDAIHNKVAEDLEKKGRWVRSFVEERLSNERRVEELGSSMMAALMLKPELLEPLQQSFQQLQNKIENDEIDSVCATIIRLAADGLWYSEYLGVGRLSPELREKVIQALICNSYK
;
A
#
# COMPACT_ATOMS: atom_id res chain seq x y z
N MET A 1 4.39 21.55 -18.10
CA MET A 1 3.69 20.70 -17.11
C MET A 1 4.38 20.89 -15.77
N SER A 2 3.65 21.02 -14.66
CA SER A 2 4.26 21.17 -13.33
C SER A 2 5.15 19.96 -13.03
N THR A 3 6.35 20.18 -12.48
CA THR A 3 7.34 19.16 -12.09
C THR A 3 6.71 18.02 -11.27
N SER A 4 5.70 18.33 -10.46
CA SER A 4 4.94 17.36 -9.65
C SER A 4 4.14 16.36 -10.52
N ILE A 5 3.46 16.84 -11.57
CA ILE A 5 2.64 15.99 -12.45
C ILE A 5 3.51 14.99 -13.23
N THR A 6 4.68 15.43 -13.71
CA THR A 6 5.61 14.54 -14.41
C THR A 6 6.16 13.48 -13.46
N ARG A 7 6.52 13.85 -12.23
CA ARG A 7 6.99 12.90 -11.21
C ARG A 7 5.93 11.83 -10.92
N GLN A 8 4.67 12.21 -10.78
CA GLN A 8 3.56 11.28 -10.53
C GLN A 8 3.37 10.29 -11.70
N LYS A 9 3.38 10.78 -12.94
CA LYS A 9 3.31 9.93 -14.15
C LYS A 9 4.44 8.90 -14.22
N ILE A 10 5.65 9.29 -13.82
CA ILE A 10 6.80 8.37 -13.78
C ILE A 10 6.56 7.24 -12.77
N LEU A 11 6.06 7.57 -11.57
CA LEU A 11 5.78 6.59 -10.52
C LEU A 11 4.62 5.65 -10.89
N GLU A 12 3.57 6.18 -11.52
CA GLU A 12 2.46 5.38 -12.05
C GLU A 12 2.93 4.40 -13.12
N ALA A 13 3.73 4.88 -14.08
CA ALA A 13 4.32 4.04 -15.13
C ALA A 13 5.23 2.95 -14.55
N ALA A 14 6.02 3.27 -13.52
CA ALA A 14 6.84 2.31 -12.81
C ALA A 14 6.01 1.23 -12.12
N SER A 15 4.93 1.62 -11.43
CA SER A 15 3.99 0.68 -10.80
C SER A 15 3.35 -0.25 -11.85
N GLN A 16 2.87 0.31 -12.97
CA GLN A 16 2.27 -0.46 -14.06
C GLN A 16 3.23 -1.51 -14.64
N ILE A 17 4.51 -1.15 -14.81
CA ILE A 17 5.53 -2.10 -15.28
C ILE A 17 5.70 -3.24 -14.29
N VAL A 18 5.77 -2.95 -12.99
CA VAL A 18 5.92 -3.99 -11.97
C VAL A 18 4.70 -4.92 -11.97
N GLN A 19 3.49 -4.37 -12.00
CA GLN A 19 2.24 -5.13 -11.97
C GLN A 19 2.07 -6.03 -13.21
N CYS A 20 2.29 -5.49 -14.41
CA CYS A 20 1.98 -6.21 -15.64
C CYS A 20 3.16 -7.01 -16.21
N LYS A 21 4.40 -6.59 -15.93
CA LYS A 21 5.62 -7.12 -16.57
C LYS A 21 6.61 -7.70 -15.55
N GLY A 22 6.34 -7.54 -14.26
CA GLY A 22 7.20 -8.00 -13.16
C GLY A 22 8.38 -7.07 -12.86
N VAL A 23 8.91 -7.18 -11.64
CA VAL A 23 10.00 -6.34 -11.11
C VAL A 23 11.26 -6.39 -11.99
N ALA A 24 11.56 -7.54 -12.59
CA ALA A 24 12.72 -7.71 -13.47
C ALA A 24 12.69 -6.78 -14.70
N LYS A 25 11.50 -6.32 -15.13
CA LYS A 25 11.33 -5.41 -16.26
C LYS A 25 11.35 -3.93 -15.86
N LEU A 26 11.45 -3.62 -14.56
CA LEU A 26 11.57 -2.26 -14.08
C LEU A 26 12.96 -1.68 -14.40
N THR A 27 13.06 -0.93 -15.49
CA THR A 27 14.26 -0.17 -15.87
C THR A 27 13.90 1.29 -16.12
N LEU A 28 14.84 2.21 -15.89
CA LEU A 28 14.61 3.65 -16.14
C LEU A 28 14.20 3.92 -17.60
N GLU A 29 14.71 3.14 -18.56
CA GLU A 29 14.33 3.26 -19.97
C GLU A 29 12.92 2.76 -20.24
N ALA A 30 12.52 1.63 -19.65
CA ALA A 30 11.17 1.11 -19.76
C ALA A 30 10.16 2.09 -19.15
N VAL A 31 10.49 2.67 -18.01
CA VAL A 31 9.64 3.65 -17.31
C VAL A 31 9.53 4.94 -18.11
N ALA A 32 10.63 5.47 -18.68
CA ALA A 32 10.58 6.66 -19.52
C ALA A 32 9.65 6.43 -20.73
N LYS A 33 9.76 5.27 -21.38
CA LYS A 33 8.91 4.88 -22.50
C LYS A 33 7.44 4.77 -22.10
N GLU A 34 7.15 4.09 -20.99
CA GLU A 34 5.78 3.90 -20.48
C GLU A 34 5.14 5.23 -20.04
N ALA A 35 5.91 6.11 -19.41
CA ALA A 35 5.46 7.44 -18.99
C ALA A 35 5.35 8.46 -20.16
N GLY A 36 5.80 8.09 -21.36
CA GLY A 36 5.79 8.96 -22.55
C GLY A 36 6.75 10.16 -22.44
N ILE A 37 7.89 10.00 -21.76
CA ILE A 37 8.90 11.05 -21.56
C ILE A 37 10.28 10.62 -22.08
N SER A 38 11.19 11.59 -22.25
CA SER A 38 12.57 11.29 -22.62
C SER A 38 13.36 10.69 -21.45
N LYS A 39 14.42 9.93 -21.75
CA LYS A 39 15.36 9.41 -20.73
C LYS A 39 15.96 10.54 -19.89
N GLY A 40 16.33 11.66 -20.51
CA GLY A 40 16.82 12.85 -19.80
C GLY A 40 15.76 13.48 -18.89
N GLY A 41 14.51 13.54 -19.34
CA GLY A 41 13.39 14.01 -18.52
C GLY A 41 13.12 13.11 -17.30
N LEU A 42 13.26 11.80 -17.45
CA LEU A 42 13.14 10.87 -16.32
C LEU A 42 14.31 11.05 -15.33
N LEU A 43 15.54 11.12 -15.83
CA LEU A 43 16.74 11.26 -15.00
C LEU A 43 16.77 12.57 -14.20
N TYR A 44 16.06 13.61 -14.66
CA TYR A 44 15.85 14.83 -13.88
C TYR A 44 15.07 14.60 -12.59
N HIS A 45 14.14 13.63 -12.57
CA HIS A 45 13.34 13.29 -11.40
C HIS A 45 13.94 12.13 -10.58
N PHE A 46 14.46 11.12 -11.26
CA PHE A 46 14.99 9.90 -10.65
C PHE A 46 16.29 9.49 -11.35
N SER A 47 17.41 9.81 -10.71
CA SER A 47 18.76 9.55 -11.25
C SER A 47 19.14 8.07 -11.26
N THR A 48 18.52 7.26 -10.40
CA THR A 48 18.80 5.83 -10.23
C THR A 48 17.52 5.01 -10.10
N LYS A 49 17.64 3.69 -10.27
CA LYS A 49 16.52 2.76 -10.04
C LYS A 49 16.12 2.73 -8.57
N GLU A 50 17.09 2.86 -7.66
CA GLU A 50 16.87 3.01 -6.22
C GLU A 50 16.00 4.23 -5.92
N ALA A 51 16.36 5.41 -6.43
CA ALA A 51 15.61 6.65 -6.19
C ALA A 51 14.18 6.55 -6.73
N LEU A 52 13.99 5.86 -7.86
CA LEU A 52 12.66 5.59 -8.41
C LEU A 52 11.83 4.72 -7.46
N ILE A 53 12.39 3.61 -6.97
CA ILE A 53 11.69 2.68 -6.07
C ILE A 53 11.39 3.35 -4.72
N GLU A 54 12.33 4.11 -4.17
CA GLU A 54 12.11 4.91 -2.97
C GLU A 54 10.94 5.89 -3.19
N GLY A 55 10.89 6.56 -4.34
CA GLY A 55 9.77 7.42 -4.72
C GLY A 55 8.43 6.67 -4.80
N MET A 56 8.43 5.42 -5.27
CA MET A 56 7.22 4.58 -5.31
C MET A 56 6.77 4.21 -3.90
N ILE A 57 7.69 3.83 -3.01
CA ILE A 57 7.40 3.50 -1.60
C ILE A 57 6.83 4.70 -0.87
N LEU A 58 7.48 5.87 -0.99
CA LEU A 58 7.03 7.10 -0.33
C LEU A 58 5.63 7.50 -0.79
N LYS A 59 5.39 7.58 -2.11
CA LYS A 59 4.06 7.89 -2.66
C LYS A 59 3.01 6.91 -2.17
N GLY A 60 3.27 5.61 -2.30
CA GLY A 60 2.31 4.57 -1.90
C GLY A 60 2.02 4.59 -0.41
N THR A 61 3.04 4.88 0.42
CA THR A 61 2.89 4.98 1.88
C THR A 61 2.07 6.21 2.26
N GLU A 62 2.38 7.37 1.70
CA GLU A 62 1.64 8.63 1.93
C GLU A 62 0.16 8.49 1.52
N GLU A 63 -0.10 8.02 0.31
CA GLU A 63 -1.47 7.86 -0.20
C GLU A 63 -2.29 6.85 0.61
N TYR A 64 -1.65 5.79 1.12
CA TYR A 64 -2.30 4.80 1.97
C TYR A 64 -2.57 5.34 3.38
N GLN A 65 -1.61 6.06 3.96
CA GLN A 65 -1.79 6.76 5.24
C GLN A 65 -2.93 7.76 5.15
N ASP A 66 -2.94 8.64 4.16
CA ASP A 66 -3.97 9.65 3.98
C ASP A 66 -5.37 9.01 3.83
N ALA A 67 -5.47 7.88 3.12
CA ALA A 67 -6.71 7.13 3.00
C ALA A 67 -7.28 6.70 4.36
N ILE A 68 -6.43 6.08 5.19
CA ILE A 68 -6.81 5.61 6.52
C ILE A 68 -7.20 6.81 7.39
N HIS A 69 -6.43 7.90 7.37
CA HIS A 69 -6.74 9.09 8.16
C HIS A 69 -8.08 9.71 7.77
N ASN A 70 -8.40 9.77 6.47
CA ASN A 70 -9.70 10.27 6.01
C ASN A 70 -10.84 9.40 6.52
N LYS A 71 -10.72 8.07 6.42
CA LYS A 71 -11.72 7.14 6.97
C LYS A 71 -11.91 7.29 8.48
N VAL A 72 -10.81 7.41 9.22
CA VAL A 72 -10.83 7.64 10.67
C VAL A 72 -11.50 8.97 11.03
N ALA A 73 -11.35 10.00 10.20
CA ALA A 73 -11.99 11.29 10.40
C ALA A 73 -13.51 11.25 10.09
N GLU A 74 -13.93 10.39 9.18
CA GLU A 74 -15.33 10.16 8.81
C GLU A 74 -16.07 9.23 9.78
N ASP A 75 -15.34 8.37 10.51
CA ASP A 75 -15.90 7.42 11.46
C ASP A 75 -16.25 8.09 12.81
N LEU A 76 -17.54 8.22 13.07
CA LEU A 76 -18.08 8.82 14.30
C LEU A 76 -17.99 7.90 15.51
N GLU A 77 -17.87 6.59 15.32
CA GLU A 77 -17.71 5.63 16.40
C GLU A 77 -16.24 5.53 16.77
N LYS A 78 -15.86 6.09 17.91
CA LYS A 78 -14.44 6.14 18.34
C LYS A 78 -13.86 4.76 18.57
N LYS A 79 -14.69 3.82 19.03
CA LYS A 79 -14.27 2.47 19.36
C LYS A 79 -13.87 1.69 18.10
N GLY A 80 -12.61 1.26 18.07
CA GLY A 80 -12.04 0.45 17.00
C GLY A 80 -11.95 1.12 15.63
N ARG A 81 -12.00 2.46 15.58
CA ARG A 81 -12.05 3.20 14.30
C ARG A 81 -10.79 3.06 13.47
N TRP A 82 -9.60 3.01 14.09
CA TRP A 82 -8.34 2.87 13.37
C TRP A 82 -8.25 1.50 12.73
N VAL A 83 -8.52 0.43 13.48
CA VAL A 83 -8.46 -0.93 12.97
C VAL A 83 -9.56 -1.19 11.94
N ARG A 84 -10.76 -0.65 12.13
CA ARG A 84 -11.86 -0.74 11.15
C ARG A 84 -11.53 0.01 9.86
N SER A 85 -11.07 1.25 9.96
CA SER A 85 -10.65 2.05 8.80
C SER A 85 -9.50 1.39 8.04
N PHE A 86 -8.57 0.75 8.75
CA PHE A 86 -7.51 -0.05 8.14
C PHE A 86 -8.08 -1.25 7.37
N VAL A 87 -8.96 -2.06 7.99
CA VAL A 87 -9.60 -3.22 7.34
C VAL A 87 -10.33 -2.78 6.08
N GLU A 88 -11.10 -1.70 6.15
CA GLU A 88 -11.82 -1.17 5.01
C GLU A 88 -10.86 -0.75 3.89
N GLU A 89 -9.88 0.13 4.17
CA GLU A 89 -8.95 0.60 3.14
C GLU A 89 -8.15 -0.55 2.52
N ARG A 90 -7.70 -1.50 3.36
CA ARG A 90 -6.90 -2.65 2.92
C ARG A 90 -7.66 -3.59 1.99
N LEU A 91 -8.99 -3.67 2.12
CA LEU A 91 -9.79 -4.71 1.46
C LEU A 91 -10.80 -4.18 0.43
N SER A 92 -11.01 -2.86 0.37
CA SER A 92 -11.95 -2.21 -0.58
C SER A 92 -11.29 -1.50 -1.77
N ASN A 93 -9.97 -1.24 -1.73
CA ASN A 93 -9.31 -0.37 -2.70
C ASN A 93 -8.18 -1.07 -3.47
N GLU A 94 -8.55 -1.81 -4.53
CA GLU A 94 -7.62 -2.62 -5.34
C GLU A 94 -6.41 -1.82 -5.83
N ARG A 95 -6.64 -0.61 -6.38
CA ARG A 95 -5.56 0.18 -7.00
C ARG A 95 -4.46 0.61 -6.02
N ARG A 96 -4.81 1.26 -4.90
CA ARG A 96 -3.79 1.77 -3.95
C ARG A 96 -3.00 0.61 -3.34
N VAL A 97 -3.71 -0.47 -3.08
CA VAL A 97 -3.18 -1.68 -2.50
C VAL A 97 -2.24 -2.41 -3.48
N GLU A 98 -2.56 -2.42 -4.77
CA GLU A 98 -1.67 -2.89 -5.83
C GLU A 98 -0.44 -1.99 -6.00
N GLU A 99 -0.58 -0.67 -5.98
CA GLU A 99 0.54 0.28 -6.06
C GLU A 99 1.52 0.08 -4.89
N LEU A 100 1.01 -0.05 -3.66
CA LEU A 100 1.82 -0.33 -2.47
C LEU A 100 2.47 -1.72 -2.50
N GLY A 101 1.75 -2.75 -2.95
CA GLY A 101 2.32 -4.09 -3.11
C GLY A 101 3.45 -4.12 -4.14
N SER A 102 3.27 -3.41 -5.25
CA SER A 102 4.24 -3.33 -6.35
C SER A 102 5.52 -2.63 -5.92
N SER A 103 5.41 -1.54 -5.18
CA SER A 103 6.57 -0.85 -4.62
C SER A 103 7.30 -1.74 -3.59
N MET A 104 6.57 -2.46 -2.74
CA MET A 104 7.15 -3.42 -1.78
C MET A 104 7.92 -4.54 -2.49
N MET A 105 7.35 -5.16 -3.53
CA MET A 105 8.02 -6.18 -4.33
C MET A 105 9.28 -5.64 -5.02
N ALA A 106 9.20 -4.42 -5.56
CA ALA A 106 10.35 -3.78 -6.20
C ALA A 106 11.49 -3.50 -5.21
N ALA A 107 11.16 -3.02 -4.01
CA ALA A 107 12.11 -2.78 -2.93
C ALA A 107 12.78 -4.08 -2.46
N LEU A 108 12.01 -5.10 -2.12
CA LEU A 108 12.53 -6.41 -1.66
C LEU A 108 13.49 -7.05 -2.67
N MET A 109 13.27 -6.82 -3.95
CA MET A 109 14.12 -7.39 -5.00
C MET A 109 15.39 -6.60 -5.28
N LEU A 110 15.44 -5.32 -4.89
CA LEU A 110 16.62 -4.49 -5.07
C LEU A 110 17.43 -4.42 -3.78
N LYS A 111 16.84 -3.85 -2.73
CA LYS A 111 17.46 -3.53 -1.43
C LYS A 111 16.37 -3.44 -0.34
N PRO A 112 16.36 -4.32 0.66
CA PRO A 112 15.35 -4.32 1.73
C PRO A 112 15.27 -3.00 2.52
N GLU A 113 16.37 -2.25 2.60
CA GLU A 113 16.46 -0.96 3.30
C GLU A 113 15.53 0.10 2.69
N LEU A 114 15.14 -0.05 1.42
CA LEU A 114 14.16 0.84 0.77
C LEU A 114 12.75 0.73 1.38
N LEU A 115 12.50 -0.27 2.23
CA LEU A 115 11.24 -0.42 2.95
C LEU A 115 11.16 0.39 4.25
N GLU A 116 12.24 1.03 4.70
CA GLU A 116 12.25 1.79 5.96
C GLU A 116 11.06 2.76 6.12
N PRO A 117 10.68 3.57 5.11
CA PRO A 117 9.53 4.47 5.24
C PRO A 117 8.20 3.72 5.49
N LEU A 118 8.04 2.57 4.83
CA LEU A 118 6.87 1.72 5.02
C LEU A 118 6.86 1.09 6.41
N GLN A 119 8.01 0.60 6.88
CA GLN A 119 8.15 0.01 8.22
C GLN A 119 7.80 1.03 9.31
N GLN A 120 8.31 2.25 9.20
CA GLN A 120 7.99 3.34 10.12
C GLN A 120 6.49 3.68 10.11
N SER A 121 5.87 3.73 8.93
CA SER A 121 4.42 3.93 8.78
C SER A 121 3.61 2.84 9.48
N PHE A 122 3.95 1.57 9.27
CA PHE A 122 3.28 0.45 9.94
C PHE A 122 3.49 0.46 11.46
N GLN A 123 4.65 0.88 11.95
CA GLN A 123 4.88 1.05 13.39
C GLN A 123 3.98 2.14 13.99
N GLN A 124 3.83 3.28 13.31
CA GLN A 124 2.93 4.35 13.75
C GLN A 124 1.46 3.90 13.72
N LEU A 125 1.06 3.15 12.69
CA LEU A 125 -0.29 2.59 12.59
C LEU A 125 -0.54 1.57 13.70
N GLN A 126 0.41 0.68 13.99
CA GLN A 126 0.29 -0.30 15.06
C GLN A 126 0.09 0.39 16.42
N ASN A 127 0.84 1.45 16.72
CA ASN A 127 0.64 2.25 17.93
C ASN A 127 -0.78 2.83 18.01
N LYS A 128 -1.36 3.26 16.89
CA LYS A 128 -2.75 3.77 16.87
C LYS A 128 -3.76 2.66 17.11
N ILE A 129 -3.56 1.49 16.51
CA ILE A 129 -4.42 0.30 16.66
C ILE A 129 -4.39 -0.23 18.10
N GLU A 130 -3.22 -0.22 18.76
CA GLU A 130 -3.10 -0.63 20.17
C GLU A 130 -3.86 0.29 21.14
N ASN A 131 -4.13 1.53 20.73
CA ASN A 131 -4.81 2.56 21.52
C ASN A 131 -6.21 2.88 20.97
N ASP A 132 -6.85 1.93 20.27
CA ASP A 132 -8.08 2.14 19.51
C ASP A 132 -9.37 1.86 20.31
N GLU A 133 -9.35 2.06 21.62
CA GLU A 133 -10.49 1.89 22.55
C GLU A 133 -11.13 0.47 22.56
N ILE A 134 -10.41 -0.53 22.06
CA ILE A 134 -10.74 -1.96 22.17
C ILE A 134 -9.56 -2.74 22.75
N ASP A 135 -9.75 -4.03 23.04
CA ASP A 135 -8.64 -4.90 23.46
C ASP A 135 -7.53 -4.90 22.39
N SER A 136 -6.31 -4.53 22.79
CA SER A 136 -5.20 -4.32 21.87
C SER A 136 -4.76 -5.60 21.16
N VAL A 137 -4.94 -6.77 21.81
CA VAL A 137 -4.67 -8.07 21.20
C VAL A 137 -5.71 -8.36 20.13
N CYS A 138 -6.99 -8.16 20.42
CA CYS A 138 -8.08 -8.27 19.45
C CYS A 138 -7.85 -7.34 18.23
N ALA A 139 -7.54 -6.07 18.48
CA ALA A 139 -7.24 -5.09 17.42
C ALA A 139 -6.08 -5.54 16.53
N THR A 140 -5.01 -6.05 17.16
CA THR A 140 -3.84 -6.54 16.45
C THR A 140 -4.13 -7.80 15.63
N ILE A 141 -4.95 -8.72 16.15
CA ILE A 141 -5.42 -9.90 15.41
C ILE A 141 -6.22 -9.49 14.18
N ILE A 142 -7.14 -8.53 14.32
CA ILE A 142 -7.93 -8.01 13.20
C ILE A 142 -7.03 -7.44 12.11
N ARG A 143 -6.06 -6.60 12.46
CA ARG A 143 -5.08 -6.04 11.51
C ARG A 143 -4.28 -7.15 10.81
N LEU A 144 -3.73 -8.11 11.57
CA LEU A 144 -2.97 -9.24 11.01
C LEU A 144 -3.80 -10.09 10.05
N ALA A 145 -5.07 -10.33 10.38
CA ALA A 145 -5.97 -11.09 9.54
C ALA A 145 -6.30 -10.33 8.24
N ALA A 146 -6.47 -9.00 8.29
CA ALA A 146 -6.66 -8.18 7.10
C ALA A 146 -5.41 -8.17 6.20
N ASP A 147 -4.21 -8.05 6.79
CA ASP A 147 -2.95 -8.20 6.05
C ASP A 147 -2.82 -9.59 5.43
N GLY A 148 -3.10 -10.65 6.18
CA GLY A 148 -3.04 -12.02 5.70
C GLY A 148 -3.99 -12.28 4.54
N LEU A 149 -5.23 -11.79 4.62
CA LEU A 149 -6.19 -11.87 3.53
C LEU A 149 -5.66 -11.13 2.30
N TRP A 150 -5.16 -9.91 2.47
CA TRP A 150 -4.57 -9.17 1.36
C TRP A 150 -3.38 -9.90 0.73
N TYR A 151 -2.42 -10.38 1.52
CA TYR A 151 -1.27 -11.12 1.01
C TYR A 151 -1.68 -12.37 0.25
N SER A 152 -2.70 -13.09 0.74
CA SER A 152 -3.22 -14.30 0.06
C SER A 152 -3.76 -13.97 -1.33
N GLU A 153 -4.46 -12.84 -1.48
CA GLU A 153 -5.03 -12.37 -2.74
C GLU A 153 -3.94 -11.89 -3.70
N TYR A 154 -3.05 -11.03 -3.19
CA TYR A 154 -1.95 -10.42 -3.92
C TYR A 154 -0.97 -11.45 -4.46
N LEU A 155 -0.56 -12.41 -3.63
CA LEU A 155 0.35 -13.49 -4.03
C LEU A 155 -0.36 -14.62 -4.79
N GLY A 156 -1.70 -14.63 -4.76
CA GLY A 156 -2.50 -15.69 -5.37
C GLY A 156 -2.41 -17.04 -4.67
N VAL A 157 -2.03 -17.07 -3.39
CA VAL A 157 -1.89 -18.28 -2.58
C VAL A 157 -2.94 -18.30 -1.48
N GLY A 158 -3.70 -19.39 -1.36
CA GLY A 158 -4.73 -19.49 -0.31
C GLY A 158 -5.96 -18.60 -0.53
N ARG A 159 -6.28 -18.27 -1.79
CA ARG A 159 -7.47 -17.47 -2.14
C ARG A 159 -8.75 -18.09 -1.58
N LEU A 160 -9.57 -17.27 -0.94
CA LEU A 160 -10.88 -17.65 -0.44
C LEU A 160 -11.92 -17.61 -1.56
N SER A 161 -13.03 -18.35 -1.38
CA SER A 161 -14.21 -18.11 -2.20
C SER A 161 -14.76 -16.70 -1.91
N PRO A 162 -15.41 -16.03 -2.89
CA PRO A 162 -15.99 -14.70 -2.68
C PRO A 162 -16.92 -14.63 -1.46
N GLU A 163 -17.73 -15.69 -1.26
CA GLU A 163 -18.67 -15.82 -0.14
C GLU A 163 -17.96 -15.91 1.22
N LEU A 164 -16.86 -16.67 1.32
CA LEU A 164 -16.09 -16.78 2.55
C LEU A 164 -15.31 -15.50 2.82
N ARG A 165 -14.75 -14.89 1.77
CA ARG A 165 -14.06 -13.60 1.83
C ARG A 165 -14.96 -12.53 2.46
N GLU A 166 -16.19 -12.39 1.95
CA GLU A 166 -17.14 -11.42 2.48
C GLU A 166 -17.46 -11.67 3.96
N LYS A 167 -17.71 -12.93 4.35
CA LYS A 167 -17.94 -13.30 5.76
C LYS A 167 -16.75 -12.98 6.66
N VAL A 168 -15.52 -13.20 6.19
CA VAL A 168 -14.30 -12.85 6.92
C VAL A 168 -14.23 -11.34 7.10
N ILE A 169 -14.45 -10.55 6.05
CA ILE A 169 -14.42 -9.08 6.12
C ILE A 169 -15.47 -8.57 7.12
N GLN A 170 -16.71 -9.07 7.03
CA GLN A 170 -17.76 -8.72 7.97
C GLN A 170 -17.40 -9.09 9.41
N ALA A 171 -16.81 -10.28 9.63
CA ALA A 171 -16.35 -10.68 10.96
C ALA A 171 -15.25 -9.75 11.50
N LEU A 172 -14.28 -9.35 10.68
CA LEU A 172 -13.23 -8.40 11.08
C LEU A 172 -13.83 -7.05 11.48
N ILE A 173 -14.74 -6.51 10.66
CA ILE A 173 -15.43 -5.25 10.95
C ILE A 173 -16.28 -5.37 12.22
N CYS A 174 -17.11 -6.41 12.35
CA CYS A 174 -17.97 -6.57 13.53
C CYS A 174 -17.17 -6.72 14.83
N ASN A 175 -16.00 -7.38 14.81
CA ASN A 175 -15.17 -7.50 16.01
C ASN A 175 -14.44 -6.20 16.36
N SER A 176 -14.29 -5.25 15.44
CA SER A 176 -13.75 -3.92 15.75
C SER A 176 -14.65 -3.07 16.65
N TYR A 177 -15.93 -3.41 16.79
CA TYR A 177 -16.87 -2.70 17.68
C TYR A 177 -16.90 -3.25 19.11
N LYS A 178 -16.24 -4.39 19.36
CA LYS A 178 -16.29 -5.11 20.64
C LYS A 178 -15.16 -4.68 21.57
#